data_AF-A0A952EVI5-F1
#
_entry.id   AF-A0A952EVI5-F1
#
_cell.length_a   1.000
_cell.length_b   1.000
_cell.length_c   1.000
_cell.angle_alpha   90.00
_cell.angle_beta   90.00
_cell.angle_gamma   90.00
#
_symmetry.space_group_name_H-M   'P 1'
#
loop_
_entity.id
_entity.type
_entity.pdbx_description
1 polymer ?
#
loop_
_entity_poly.entity_id
_entity_poly.type
_entity_poly.pdbx_seq_one_letter_code
_entity_poly.pdbx_strand_id
1 'polypeptide(L)'
;MARMTEVNHLQHQTHVDHAEHIAEHSHAGHGDHVAQFRTLFWTMLVLAVPTVALSPMFAMILGYTVPDFPGSQSVSAVLGTVMYAWGGRPFLIGAISEIRSRAPGMMLLIGLAITVAFVASWGASLGVLPHNLDFWWELALLIVIMLLGHWIEMRSLAQTTSALDSLAALLPDEAERVTADGTETVAPADLRLDDVVIVRP
;
A
#
# COMPACT_ATOMS: atom_id res chain seq x y z
N MET A 1 44.80 32.04 -32.56
CA MET A 1 43.70 32.36 -31.62
C MET A 1 42.63 31.29 -31.77
N ALA A 2 42.75 30.20 -31.01
CA ALA A 2 41.83 29.08 -31.01
C ALA A 2 40.73 29.34 -29.97
N ARG A 3 39.46 29.29 -30.39
CA ARG A 3 38.29 29.45 -29.52
C ARG A 3 37.82 28.05 -29.13
N MET A 4 37.89 27.76 -27.84
CA MET A 4 37.45 26.52 -27.21
C MET A 4 35.93 26.54 -27.15
N THR A 5 35.28 25.68 -27.93
CA THR A 5 33.83 25.49 -27.91
C THR A 5 33.48 24.63 -26.71
N GLU A 6 32.69 25.18 -25.78
CA GLU A 6 32.12 24.48 -24.63
C GLU A 6 31.33 23.24 -25.09
N VAL A 7 31.70 22.09 -24.55
CA VAL A 7 30.92 20.86 -24.65
C VAL A 7 29.89 20.91 -23.52
N ASN A 8 28.64 21.20 -23.88
CA ASN A 8 27.52 21.21 -22.94
C ASN A 8 27.20 19.77 -22.55
N HIS A 9 27.43 19.41 -21.28
CA HIS A 9 27.07 18.11 -20.72
C HIS A 9 25.54 18.03 -20.59
N LEU A 10 24.91 17.31 -21.52
CA LEU A 10 23.52 16.87 -21.40
C LEU A 10 23.42 15.87 -20.25
N GLN A 11 23.02 16.36 -19.08
CA GLN A 11 22.74 15.54 -17.91
C GLN A 11 21.35 14.91 -18.05
N HIS A 12 21.37 13.59 -18.17
CA HIS A 12 20.23 12.70 -18.06
C HIS A 12 19.89 12.55 -16.58
N GLN A 13 18.72 13.01 -16.15
CA GLN A 13 18.09 12.62 -14.89
C GLN A 13 16.59 12.95 -14.94
N THR A 14 15.82 12.02 -15.47
CA THR A 14 14.37 11.96 -15.25
C THR A 14 14.15 11.52 -13.80
N HIS A 15 14.06 12.50 -12.89
CA HIS A 15 13.51 12.29 -11.56
C HIS A 15 11.99 12.18 -11.67
N VAL A 16 11.49 10.97 -11.45
CA VAL A 16 10.08 10.70 -11.17
C VAL A 16 9.86 11.04 -9.70
N ASP A 17 9.58 12.31 -9.41
CA ASP A 17 9.06 12.74 -8.11
C ASP A 17 7.57 13.01 -8.24
N HIS A 18 6.79 11.97 -8.03
CA HIS A 18 5.34 12.05 -7.86
C HIS A 18 4.90 11.09 -6.75
N ALA A 19 5.24 11.45 -5.51
CA ALA A 19 4.67 10.82 -4.32
C ALA A 19 4.72 11.69 -3.06
N GLU A 20 4.55 13.02 -3.15
CA GLU A 20 4.39 13.85 -1.94
C GLU A 20 3.35 14.94 -2.16
N HIS A 21 2.07 14.59 -2.05
CA HIS A 21 1.01 15.57 -1.69
C HIS A 21 -0.23 14.84 -1.15
N ILE A 22 -0.08 14.04 -0.10
CA ILE A 22 -1.15 13.80 0.89
C ILE A 22 -0.50 13.63 2.27
N ALA A 23 -0.24 14.72 2.97
CA ALA A 23 0.00 14.69 4.41
C ALA A 23 -0.05 16.12 5.00
N GLU A 24 -1.25 16.68 5.14
CA GLU A 24 -1.46 17.68 6.18
C GLU A 24 -2.28 17.05 7.31
N HIS A 25 -1.68 17.13 8.51
CA HIS A 25 -2.18 16.82 9.85
C HIS A 25 -2.15 15.37 10.35
N SER A 26 -0.98 14.96 10.87
CA SER A 26 -0.79 14.38 12.22
C SER A 26 0.55 13.65 12.29
N HIS A 27 1.46 14.10 13.16
CA HIS A 27 2.75 13.43 13.46
C HIS A 27 2.58 12.16 14.32
N ALA A 28 1.62 11.31 13.99
CA ALA A 28 1.44 10.00 14.58
C ALA A 28 0.93 9.03 13.50
N GLY A 29 1.62 7.90 13.25
CA GLY A 29 0.92 6.73 12.68
C GLY A 29 1.45 6.07 11.41
N HIS A 30 2.77 5.99 11.19
CA HIS A 30 3.29 5.01 10.20
C HIS A 30 2.93 3.56 10.58
N GLY A 31 2.95 3.24 11.89
CA GLY A 31 2.53 1.91 12.38
C GLY A 31 1.02 1.64 12.28
N ASP A 32 0.19 2.69 12.26
CA ASP A 32 -1.27 2.55 12.29
C ASP A 32 -1.83 2.02 10.97
N HIS A 33 -1.24 2.46 9.84
CA HIS A 33 -1.60 1.98 8.50
C HIS A 33 -1.24 0.50 8.28
N VAL A 34 -0.05 0.07 8.72
CA VAL A 34 0.37 -1.35 8.64
C VAL A 34 -0.55 -2.23 9.50
N ALA A 35 -0.92 -1.78 10.70
CA ALA A 35 -1.82 -2.49 11.59
C ALA A 35 -3.24 -2.62 11.01
N GLN A 36 -3.72 -1.59 10.32
CA GLN A 36 -5.02 -1.59 9.64
C GLN A 36 -5.07 -2.65 8.52
N PHE A 37 -4.11 -2.63 7.59
CA PHE A 37 -4.08 -3.61 6.49
C PHE A 37 -3.89 -5.04 6.98
N ARG A 38 -3.08 -5.25 8.03
CA ARG A 38 -2.94 -6.55 8.69
C ARG A 38 -4.27 -7.06 9.24
N THR A 39 -5.00 -6.20 9.98
CA THR A 39 -6.28 -6.56 10.61
C THR A 39 -7.34 -6.85 9.56
N LEU A 40 -7.42 -6.01 8.51
CA LEU A 40 -8.30 -6.24 7.37
C LEU A 40 -7.98 -7.55 6.65
N PHE A 41 -6.69 -7.83 6.39
CA PHE A 41 -6.27 -9.07 5.74
C PHE A 41 -6.78 -10.30 6.48
N TRP A 42 -6.50 -10.41 7.78
CA TRP A 42 -6.92 -11.59 8.56
C TRP A 42 -8.44 -11.70 8.68
N THR A 43 -9.13 -10.57 8.85
CA THR A 43 -10.60 -10.54 8.90
C THR A 43 -11.18 -11.02 7.58
N MET A 44 -10.72 -10.48 6.45
CA MET A 44 -11.19 -10.84 5.12
C MET A 44 -10.77 -12.25 4.72
N LEU A 45 -9.62 -12.76 5.19
CA LEU A 45 -9.21 -14.14 4.98
C LEU A 45 -10.19 -15.11 5.63
N VAL A 46 -10.62 -14.84 6.87
CA VAL A 46 -11.62 -15.65 7.57
C VAL A 46 -12.96 -15.62 6.84
N LEU A 47 -13.39 -14.47 6.30
CA LEU A 47 -14.61 -14.38 5.49
C LEU A 47 -14.47 -15.05 4.12
N ALA A 48 -13.28 -15.03 3.53
CA ALA A 48 -13.03 -15.63 2.22
C ALA A 48 -13.19 -17.14 2.23
N VAL A 49 -12.78 -17.81 3.32
CA VAL A 49 -12.87 -19.27 3.44
C VAL A 49 -14.30 -19.79 3.16
N PRO A 50 -15.35 -19.38 3.91
CA PRO A 50 -16.71 -19.82 3.62
C PRO A 50 -17.24 -19.27 2.28
N THR A 51 -16.84 -18.07 1.85
CA THR A 51 -17.26 -17.49 0.56
C THR A 51 -16.78 -18.35 -0.62
N VAL A 52 -15.54 -18.80 -0.57
CA VAL A 52 -14.92 -19.65 -1.61
C VAL A 52 -15.42 -21.09 -1.48
N ALA A 53 -15.43 -21.66 -0.28
CA ALA A 53 -15.82 -23.05 -0.05
C ALA A 53 -17.30 -23.34 -0.33
N LEU A 54 -18.17 -22.33 -0.27
CA LEU A 54 -19.60 -22.47 -0.61
C LEU A 54 -19.93 -21.94 -2.00
N SER A 55 -18.95 -21.50 -2.79
CA SER A 55 -19.18 -21.11 -4.18
C SER A 55 -19.44 -22.34 -5.07
N PRO A 56 -20.55 -22.37 -5.84
CA PRO A 56 -20.84 -23.48 -6.75
C PRO A 56 -19.78 -23.68 -7.84
N MET A 57 -19.23 -22.59 -8.38
CA MET A 57 -18.20 -22.67 -9.42
C MET A 57 -16.88 -23.22 -8.87
N PHE A 58 -16.47 -22.76 -7.68
CA PHE A 58 -15.30 -23.32 -7.01
C PHE A 58 -15.48 -24.81 -6.66
N ALA A 59 -16.68 -25.18 -6.19
CA ALA A 59 -17.03 -26.57 -5.90
C ALA A 59 -16.97 -27.47 -7.14
N MET A 60 -17.46 -26.97 -8.28
CA MET A 60 -17.38 -27.64 -9.57
C MET A 60 -15.93 -27.89 -10.00
N ILE A 61 -15.03 -26.92 -9.82
CA ILE A 61 -13.61 -27.04 -10.16
C ILE A 61 -12.92 -28.13 -9.32
N LEU A 62 -13.23 -28.20 -8.03
CA LEU A 62 -12.62 -29.18 -7.12
C LEU A 62 -13.37 -30.53 -7.07
N GLY A 63 -14.52 -30.65 -7.73
CA GLY A 63 -15.29 -31.89 -7.83
C GLY A 63 -16.03 -32.28 -6.54
N TYR A 64 -16.33 -31.34 -5.65
CA TYR A 64 -17.19 -31.58 -4.48
C TYR A 64 -18.56 -30.92 -4.64
N THR A 65 -19.53 -31.35 -3.83
CA THR A 65 -20.86 -30.76 -3.80
C THR A 65 -20.99 -29.78 -2.64
N VAL A 66 -21.49 -28.57 -2.92
CA VAL A 66 -21.84 -27.63 -1.86
C VAL A 66 -22.97 -28.24 -1.01
N PRO A 67 -22.86 -28.26 0.33
CA PRO A 67 -23.93 -28.75 1.19
C PRO A 67 -25.24 -28.03 0.92
N ASP A 68 -26.31 -28.81 0.73
CA ASP A 68 -27.65 -28.26 0.52
C ASP A 68 -28.31 -27.96 1.87
N PHE A 69 -28.38 -26.68 2.21
CA PHE A 69 -29.07 -26.16 3.39
C PHE A 69 -29.78 -24.85 3.01
N PRO A 70 -30.85 -24.47 3.74
CA PRO A 70 -31.57 -23.24 3.43
C PRO A 70 -30.65 -22.02 3.39
N GLY A 71 -30.54 -21.39 2.22
CA GLY A 71 -29.70 -20.20 2.01
C GLY A 71 -28.25 -20.46 1.60
N SER A 72 -27.82 -21.71 1.38
CA SER A 72 -26.45 -22.05 0.97
C SER A 72 -26.00 -21.29 -0.28
N GLN A 73 -26.90 -21.13 -1.27
CA GLN A 73 -26.64 -20.40 -2.51
C GLN A 73 -26.45 -18.89 -2.32
N SER A 74 -26.97 -18.32 -1.23
CA SER A 74 -26.87 -16.88 -0.95
C SER A 74 -25.65 -16.53 -0.09
N VAL A 75 -24.98 -17.51 0.53
CA VAL A 75 -23.86 -17.26 1.44
C VAL A 75 -22.74 -16.50 0.73
N SER A 76 -22.35 -16.95 -0.46
CA SER A 76 -21.27 -16.31 -1.23
C SER A 76 -21.63 -14.89 -1.65
N ALA A 77 -22.89 -14.62 -1.99
CA ALA A 77 -23.36 -13.28 -2.34
C ALA A 77 -23.36 -12.34 -1.13
N VAL A 78 -23.84 -12.81 0.03
CA VAL A 78 -23.89 -12.02 1.26
C VAL A 78 -22.48 -11.70 1.75
N LEU A 79 -21.63 -12.73 1.90
CA LEU A 79 -20.26 -12.54 2.37
C LEU A 79 -19.41 -11.79 1.35
N GLY A 80 -19.55 -12.08 0.06
CA GLY A 80 -18.89 -11.34 -1.01
C GLY A 80 -19.27 -9.86 -1.02
N THR A 81 -20.53 -9.52 -0.73
CA THR A 81 -20.97 -8.12 -0.56
C THR A 81 -20.31 -7.44 0.63
N VAL A 82 -20.21 -8.14 1.77
CA VAL A 82 -19.50 -7.63 2.95
C VAL A 82 -18.02 -7.41 2.63
N MET A 83 -17.39 -8.37 1.95
CA MET A 83 -15.99 -8.27 1.54
C MET A 83 -15.78 -7.10 0.58
N TYR A 84 -16.65 -6.91 -0.42
CA TYR A 84 -16.59 -5.77 -1.35
C TYR A 84 -16.73 -4.43 -0.61
N ALA A 85 -17.74 -4.29 0.25
CA ALA A 85 -18.05 -3.03 0.90
C ALA A 85 -17.05 -2.65 2.02
N TRP A 86 -16.53 -3.62 2.77
CA TRP A 86 -15.60 -3.36 3.89
C TRP A 86 -14.15 -3.69 3.54
N GLY A 87 -13.88 -4.90 3.03
CA GLY A 87 -12.54 -5.30 2.62
C GLY A 87 -12.04 -4.56 1.39
N GLY A 88 -12.94 -4.29 0.42
CA GLY A 88 -12.63 -3.57 -0.81
C GLY A 88 -12.54 -2.05 -0.65
N ARG A 89 -12.97 -1.49 0.49
CA ARG A 89 -13.07 -0.04 0.72
C ARG A 89 -11.79 0.74 0.39
N PRO A 90 -10.58 0.31 0.81
CA PRO A 90 -9.35 1.06 0.49
C PRO A 90 -9.13 1.20 -1.02
N PHE A 91 -9.35 0.11 -1.77
CA PHE A 91 -9.20 0.07 -3.22
C PHE A 91 -10.25 0.92 -3.94
N LEU A 92 -11.50 0.89 -3.48
CA LEU A 92 -12.58 1.71 -4.05
C LEU A 92 -12.33 3.21 -3.82
N ILE A 93 -11.90 3.60 -2.62
CA ILE A 93 -11.57 5.00 -2.32
C ILE A 93 -10.37 5.46 -3.16
N GLY A 94 -9.32 4.63 -3.24
CA GLY A 94 -8.15 4.92 -4.06
C GLY A 94 -8.49 5.06 -5.54
N ALA A 95 -9.31 4.15 -6.08
CA ALA A 95 -9.78 4.21 -7.46
C ALA A 95 -10.52 5.52 -7.79
N ILE A 96 -11.44 5.94 -6.90
CA ILE A 96 -12.16 7.20 -7.06
C ILE A 96 -11.20 8.39 -7.01
N SER A 97 -10.19 8.35 -6.12
CA SER A 97 -9.16 9.38 -6.04
C SER A 97 -8.35 9.49 -7.34
N GLU A 98 -7.87 8.37 -7.88
CA GLU A 98 -7.12 8.30 -9.14
C GLU A 98 -7.92 8.79 -10.35
N ILE A 99 -9.22 8.46 -10.41
CA ILE A 99 -10.12 8.98 -11.44
C ILE A 99 -10.23 10.50 -11.34
N ARG A 100 -10.40 11.04 -10.13
CA ARG A 100 -10.55 12.49 -9.90
C ARG A 100 -9.27 13.25 -10.22
N SER A 101 -8.11 12.69 -9.90
CA SER A 101 -6.80 13.27 -10.22
C SER A 101 -6.36 13.04 -11.66
N ARG A 102 -7.10 12.22 -12.44
CA ARG A 102 -6.73 11.80 -13.81
C ARG A 102 -5.36 11.12 -13.89
N ALA A 103 -4.98 10.43 -12.83
CA ALA A 103 -3.73 9.69 -12.74
C ALA A 103 -4.06 8.20 -12.52
N PRO A 104 -4.40 7.44 -13.57
CA PRO A 104 -4.77 6.04 -13.44
C PRO A 104 -3.58 5.21 -12.96
N GLY A 105 -3.78 4.46 -11.88
CA GLY A 105 -2.76 3.66 -11.22
C GLY A 105 -3.29 2.31 -10.74
N MET A 106 -2.60 1.75 -9.75
CA MET A 106 -2.89 0.41 -9.24
C MET A 106 -4.25 0.35 -8.54
N MET A 107 -4.66 1.41 -7.83
CA MET A 107 -5.91 1.40 -7.07
C MET A 107 -7.12 1.38 -7.99
N LEU A 108 -7.07 2.13 -9.10
CA LEU A 108 -8.11 2.11 -10.13
C LEU A 108 -8.25 0.74 -10.78
N LEU A 109 -7.14 0.09 -11.15
CA LEU A 109 -7.19 -1.23 -11.77
C LEU A 109 -7.84 -2.27 -10.83
N ILE A 110 -7.43 -2.29 -9.56
CA ILE A 110 -8.02 -3.20 -8.56
C ILE A 110 -9.49 -2.85 -8.34
N GLY A 111 -9.78 -1.56 -8.11
CA GLY A 111 -11.13 -1.06 -7.86
C GLY A 111 -12.09 -1.41 -8.99
N LEU A 112 -11.64 -1.27 -10.24
CA LEU A 112 -12.40 -1.68 -11.41
C LEU A 112 -12.65 -3.20 -11.41
N ALA A 113 -11.62 -4.01 -11.19
CA ALA A 113 -11.73 -5.47 -11.19
C ALA A 113 -12.74 -5.97 -10.13
N ILE A 114 -12.64 -5.49 -8.89
CA ILE A 114 -13.58 -5.88 -7.82
C ILE A 114 -15.00 -5.36 -8.09
N THR A 115 -15.14 -4.18 -8.71
CA THR A 115 -16.47 -3.61 -9.04
C THR A 115 -17.13 -4.40 -10.16
N VAL A 116 -16.39 -4.74 -11.22
CA VAL A 116 -16.90 -5.55 -12.34
C VAL A 116 -17.31 -6.93 -11.84
N ALA A 117 -16.44 -7.60 -11.05
CA ALA A 117 -16.76 -8.88 -10.46
C ALA A 117 -18.01 -8.80 -9.56
N PHE A 118 -18.12 -7.77 -8.72
CA PHE A 118 -19.27 -7.57 -7.84
C PHE A 118 -20.59 -7.39 -8.60
N VAL A 119 -20.62 -6.49 -9.59
CA VAL A 119 -21.82 -6.18 -10.37
C VAL A 119 -22.24 -7.39 -11.23
N ALA A 120 -21.28 -8.06 -11.87
CA ALA A 120 -21.55 -9.26 -12.65
C ALA A 120 -22.12 -10.39 -11.76
N SER A 121 -21.51 -10.62 -10.59
CA SER A 121 -21.96 -11.65 -9.65
C SER A 121 -23.36 -11.37 -9.11
N TRP A 122 -23.69 -10.11 -8.82
CA TRP A 122 -25.06 -9.72 -8.47
C TRP A 122 -26.03 -9.92 -9.63
N GLY A 123 -25.64 -9.56 -10.86
CA GLY A 123 -26.45 -9.79 -12.05
C GLY A 123 -26.76 -11.27 -12.25
N ALA A 124 -25.77 -12.15 -12.04
CA ALA A 124 -25.95 -13.60 -12.07
C ALA A 124 -26.85 -14.09 -10.93
N SER A 125 -26.61 -13.63 -9.70
CA SER A 125 -27.36 -14.02 -8.49
C SER A 125 -28.84 -13.62 -8.56
N LEU A 126 -29.16 -12.51 -9.23
CA LEU A 126 -30.54 -12.02 -9.45
C LEU A 126 -31.19 -12.62 -10.70
N GLY A 127 -30.49 -13.45 -11.47
CA GLY A 127 -30.99 -14.02 -12.72
C GLY A 127 -31.10 -13.03 -13.89
N VAL A 128 -30.48 -11.85 -13.78
CA VAL A 128 -30.42 -10.84 -14.84
C VAL A 128 -29.34 -11.20 -15.87
N LEU A 129 -28.28 -11.87 -15.42
CA LEU A 129 -27.17 -12.37 -16.23
C LEU A 129 -27.07 -13.90 -16.14
N PRO A 130 -26.38 -14.55 -17.09
CA PRO A 130 -26.08 -15.97 -17.01
C PRO A 130 -25.35 -16.36 -15.71
N HIS A 131 -25.73 -17.50 -15.12
CA HIS A 131 -25.17 -18.00 -13.85
C HIS A 131 -23.65 -18.27 -13.90
N ASN A 132 -23.07 -18.46 -15.09
CA ASN A 132 -21.62 -18.63 -15.26
C ASN A 132 -20.83 -17.32 -15.15
N LEU A 133 -21.49 -16.20 -14.88
CA LEU A 133 -20.86 -14.90 -14.54
C LEU A 133 -20.89 -14.65 -13.02
N ASP A 134 -21.04 -15.70 -12.22
CA ASP A 134 -20.81 -15.68 -10.77
C ASP A 134 -19.31 -15.65 -10.48
N PHE A 135 -18.84 -14.53 -9.93
CA PHE A 135 -17.44 -14.30 -9.58
C PHE A 135 -17.23 -14.09 -8.07
N TRP A 136 -18.11 -14.65 -7.21
CA TRP A 136 -18.05 -14.38 -5.77
C TRP A 136 -16.75 -14.86 -5.13
N TRP A 137 -16.23 -16.02 -5.56
CA TRP A 137 -15.00 -16.58 -5.01
C TRP A 137 -13.75 -15.86 -5.57
N GLU A 138 -13.75 -15.45 -6.84
CA GLU A 138 -12.69 -14.62 -7.42
C GLU A 138 -12.63 -13.25 -6.75
N LEU A 139 -13.79 -12.62 -6.52
CA LEU A 139 -13.87 -11.36 -5.78
C LEU A 139 -13.28 -11.50 -4.37
N ALA A 140 -13.61 -12.59 -3.67
CA ALA A 140 -13.10 -12.86 -2.33
C ALA A 140 -11.56 -13.03 -2.35
N LEU A 141 -11.03 -13.87 -3.23
CA LEU A 141 -9.59 -14.11 -3.34
C LEU A 141 -8.84 -12.87 -3.81
N LEU A 142 -9.38 -12.12 -4.76
CA LEU A 142 -8.79 -10.88 -5.26
C LEU A 142 -8.65 -9.86 -4.13
N ILE A 143 -9.70 -9.64 -3.33
CA ILE A 143 -9.63 -8.73 -2.17
C ILE A 143 -8.56 -9.21 -1.17
N VAL A 144 -8.55 -10.50 -0.81
CA VAL A 144 -7.59 -11.04 0.16
C VAL A 144 -6.14 -10.92 -0.32
N ILE A 145 -5.86 -11.29 -1.57
CA ILE A 145 -4.51 -11.23 -2.13
C ILE A 145 -4.06 -9.78 -2.28
N MET A 146 -4.94 -8.86 -2.70
CA MET A 146 -4.56 -7.45 -2.78
C MET A 146 -4.31 -6.82 -1.41
N LEU A 147 -5.11 -7.16 -0.38
CA LEU A 147 -4.85 -6.74 0.99
C LEU A 147 -3.52 -7.29 1.52
N LEU A 148 -3.20 -8.54 1.21
CA LEU A 148 -1.92 -9.15 1.57
C LEU A 148 -0.75 -8.42 0.91
N GLY A 149 -0.85 -8.14 -0.39
CA GLY A 149 0.17 -7.41 -1.15
C GLY A 149 0.46 -6.04 -0.53
N HIS A 150 -0.58 -5.24 -0.27
CA HIS A 150 -0.44 -3.93 0.37
C HIS A 150 0.12 -4.03 1.80
N TRP A 151 -0.26 -5.06 2.56
CA TRP A 151 0.31 -5.28 3.88
C TRP A 151 1.82 -5.58 3.81
N ILE A 152 2.25 -6.44 2.88
CA ILE A 152 3.67 -6.78 2.69
C ILE A 152 4.45 -5.56 2.19
N GLU A 153 3.91 -4.83 1.22
CA GLU A 153 4.51 -3.61 0.67
C GLU A 153 4.78 -2.59 1.79
N MET A 154 3.76 -2.25 2.58
CA MET A 154 3.90 -1.29 3.67
C MET A 154 4.85 -1.78 4.77
N ARG A 155 4.83 -3.09 5.07
CA ARG A 155 5.78 -3.67 6.03
C ARG A 155 7.22 -3.55 5.55
N SER A 156 7.47 -3.73 4.26
CA SER A 156 8.82 -3.62 3.69
C SER A 156 9.34 -2.17 3.71
N LEU A 157 8.47 -1.19 3.43
CA LEU A 157 8.82 0.23 3.49
C LEU A 157 9.13 0.68 4.92
N ALA A 158 8.28 0.30 5.89
CA ALA A 158 8.46 0.66 7.30
C ALA A 158 9.78 0.16 7.90
N GLN A 159 10.28 -1.00 7.45
CA GLN A 159 11.56 -1.55 7.89
C GLN A 159 12.76 -0.71 7.41
N THR A 160 12.71 -0.18 6.19
CA THR A 160 13.80 0.63 5.62
C THR A 160 13.88 2.02 6.25
N THR A 161 12.75 2.68 6.47
CA THR A 161 12.72 4.00 7.13
C THR A 161 13.27 3.93 8.56
N SER A 162 12.92 2.90 9.32
CA SER A 162 13.45 2.71 10.68
C SER A 162 14.98 2.59 10.73
N ALA A 163 15.60 2.01 9.71
CA ALA A 163 17.06 1.90 9.63
C ALA A 163 17.71 3.26 9.33
N LEU A 164 17.11 4.07 8.45
CA LEU A 164 17.56 5.44 8.17
C LEU A 164 17.39 6.34 9.39
N ASP A 165 16.26 6.24 10.10
CA ASP A 165 16.04 6.97 11.36
C ASP A 165 17.07 6.57 12.42
N SER A 166 17.43 5.30 12.50
CA SER A 166 18.47 4.81 13.42
C SER A 166 19.86 5.34 13.06
N LEU A 167 20.16 5.52 11.77
CA LEU A 167 21.40 6.17 11.33
C LEU A 167 21.38 7.67 11.58
N ALA A 168 20.23 8.33 11.37
CA ALA A 168 20.05 9.75 11.67
C ALA A 168 20.19 10.03 13.17
N ALA A 169 19.66 9.16 14.03
CA ALA A 169 19.80 9.27 15.49
C ALA A 169 21.23 9.10 16.01
N LEU A 170 22.15 8.58 15.18
CA LEU A 170 23.58 8.49 15.49
C LEU A 170 24.37 9.73 15.06
N LEU A 171 23.77 10.62 14.27
CA LEU A 171 24.40 11.91 13.96
C LEU A 171 24.25 12.82 15.18
N PRO A 172 25.36 13.29 15.78
CA PRO A 172 25.28 14.23 16.89
C PRO A 172 24.72 15.55 16.39
N ASP A 173 23.79 16.16 17.14
CA ASP A 173 23.21 17.46 16.78
C ASP A 173 24.21 18.62 16.99
N GLU A 174 25.20 18.41 17.85
CA GLU A 174 26.16 19.42 18.29
C GLU A 174 27.58 18.86 18.34
N ALA A 175 28.57 19.71 18.08
CA ALA A 175 29.99 19.45 18.23
C ALA A 175 30.67 20.58 19.01
N GLU A 176 31.57 20.23 19.93
CA GLU A 176 32.41 21.23 20.62
C GLU A 176 33.69 21.47 19.82
N ARG A 177 33.80 22.63 19.17
CA ARG A 177 34.99 23.10 18.46
C ARG A 177 35.92 23.87 19.40
N VAL A 178 37.22 23.62 19.30
CA VAL A 178 38.28 24.36 19.99
C VAL A 178 38.70 25.57 19.17
N THR A 179 38.69 26.75 19.80
CA THR A 179 39.16 28.02 19.23
C THR A 179 40.32 28.59 20.06
N ALA A 180 40.89 29.72 19.62
CA ALA A 180 41.97 30.37 20.35
C ALA A 180 41.56 30.87 21.75
N ASP A 181 40.27 31.13 21.96
CA ASP A 181 39.71 31.71 23.18
C ASP A 181 39.03 30.67 24.10
N GLY A 182 38.93 29.40 23.67
CA GLY A 182 38.29 28.34 24.44
C GLY A 182 37.60 27.29 23.57
N THR A 183 36.41 26.85 23.97
CA THR A 183 35.56 25.91 23.22
C THR A 183 34.20 26.51 22.95
N GLU A 184 33.65 26.25 21.77
CA GLU A 184 32.31 26.68 21.37
C GLU A 184 31.51 25.51 20.81
N THR A 185 30.20 25.53 21.04
CA THR A 185 29.27 24.52 20.51
C THR A 185 28.75 24.98 19.15
N VAL A 186 28.90 24.12 18.14
CA VAL A 186 28.44 24.37 16.77
C VAL A 186 27.68 23.17 16.22
N ALA A 187 26.82 23.39 15.23
CA ALA A 187 26.26 22.27 14.48
C ALA A 187 27.39 21.59 13.68
N PRO A 188 27.40 20.24 13.54
CA PRO A 188 28.44 19.57 12.76
C PRO A 188 28.54 20.05 11.30
N ALA A 189 27.44 20.56 10.74
CA ALA A 189 27.41 21.14 9.40
C ALA A 189 28.23 22.43 9.25
N ASP A 190 28.51 23.13 10.36
CA ASP A 190 29.27 24.38 10.39
C ASP A 190 30.78 24.16 10.62
N LEU A 191 31.20 22.91 10.83
CA LEU A 191 32.61 22.53 10.96
C LEU A 191 33.33 22.62 9.61
N ARG A 192 34.58 23.08 9.65
CA ARG A 192 35.44 23.18 8.48
C ARG A 192 36.59 22.19 8.56
N LEU A 193 37.21 21.95 7.41
CA LEU A 193 38.46 21.20 7.35
C LEU A 193 39.50 21.87 8.28
N ASP A 194 40.23 21.06 9.05
CA ASP A 194 41.22 21.47 10.05
C ASP A 194 40.67 22.05 11.38
N ASP A 195 39.35 22.09 11.58
CA ASP A 195 38.78 22.39 12.91
C ASP A 195 39.13 21.27 13.91
N VAL A 196 39.56 21.66 15.12
CA VAL A 196 39.82 20.73 16.22
C VAL A 196 38.56 20.61 17.06
N VAL A 197 38.05 19.38 17.23
CA VAL A 197 36.85 19.09 18.03
C VAL A 197 37.17 18.22 19.23
N ILE A 198 36.47 18.43 20.34
CA ILE A 198 36.59 17.62 21.55
C ILE A 198 35.61 16.46 21.49
N VAL A 199 36.12 15.24 21.68
CA VAL A 199 35.31 14.04 21.86
C VAL A 199 35.54 13.53 23.28
N ARG A 200 34.48 13.56 24.11
CA ARG A 200 34.52 13.03 25.47
C ARG A 200 34.16 11.54 25.43
N PRO A 201 34.82 10.69 26.24
CA PRO A 201 34.52 9.26 26.33
C PRO A 201 33.14 8.97 26.92
#